data_AF-A0A970S6M7-F1
#
_entry.id   AF-A0A970S6M7-F1
#
_cell.length_a   1.000
_cell.length_b   1.000
_cell.length_c   1.000
_cell.angle_alpha   90.00
_cell.angle_beta   90.00
_cell.angle_gamma   90.00
#
_symmetry.space_group_name_H-M   'P 1'
#
loop_
_entity.id
_entity.type
_entity.pdbx_description
1 polymer ?
#
loop_
_entity_poly.entity_id
_entity_poly.type
_entity_poly.pdbx_seq_one_letter_code
_entity_poly.pdbx_strand_id
1 'polypeptide(L)'
;LIAFEACSKGISKLELNAQRILEDLDNAQEVLAEPIQTVMRRYNIEKPYEKLKALTRGQAMTRDMMVDFVNGNELEGVPAADRARLAEMTPATYTGNAAEQAKQVADLISKI
;
A
#
# COMPACT_ATOMS: atom_id res chain seq x y z
N LEU A 1 -24.12 30.54 -10.36
CA LEU A 1 -24.39 29.14 -10.80
C LEU A 1 -24.58 28.35 -9.52
N ILE A 2 -25.82 28.08 -9.11
CA ILE A 2 -26.12 27.69 -7.71
C ILE A 2 -25.42 26.38 -7.30
N ALA A 3 -25.31 25.41 -8.20
CA ALA A 3 -24.67 24.12 -7.91
C ALA A 3 -23.17 24.25 -7.57
N PHE A 4 -22.43 25.13 -8.26
CA PHE A 4 -21.00 25.34 -7.99
C PHE A 4 -20.76 26.05 -6.66
N GLU A 5 -21.60 27.03 -6.32
CA GLU A 5 -21.55 27.73 -5.04
C GLU A 5 -21.85 26.78 -3.87
N ALA A 6 -22.87 25.92 -4.02
CA ALA A 6 -23.20 24.89 -3.03
C ALA A 6 -22.05 23.88 -2.83
N CYS A 7 -21.42 23.43 -3.92
CA CYS A 7 -20.29 22.51 -3.88
C CYS A 7 -19.07 23.13 -3.17
N SER A 8 -18.69 24.36 -3.54
CA SER A 8 -17.59 25.09 -2.89
C SER A 8 -17.82 25.27 -1.39
N LYS A 9 -19.05 25.62 -1.00
CA LYS A 9 -19.46 25.73 0.41
C LYS A 9 -19.47 24.39 1.16
N GLY A 10 -19.70 23.29 0.46
CA GLY A 10 -19.61 21.94 1.02
C GLY A 10 -18.16 21.56 1.29
N ILE A 11 -17.28 21.73 0.29
CA ILE A 11 -15.85 21.40 0.37
C ILE A 11 -15.17 22.19 1.50
N SER A 12 -15.50 23.47 1.69
CA SER A 12 -14.89 24.31 2.73
C SER A 12 -15.20 23.88 4.16
N LYS A 13 -16.16 22.95 4.36
CA LYS A 13 -16.53 22.40 5.67
C LYS A 13 -15.93 21.02 5.94
N LEU A 14 -15.22 20.44 4.97
CA LEU A 14 -14.64 19.12 5.14
C LEU A 14 -13.43 19.19 6.06
N GLU A 15 -13.42 18.32 7.07
CA GLU A 15 -12.27 18.12 7.94
C GLU A 15 -11.81 16.67 7.83
N LEU A 16 -10.49 16.46 7.86
CA LEU A 16 -9.89 15.14 7.74
C LEU A 16 -10.07 14.35 9.04
N ASN A 17 -10.76 13.21 8.98
CA ASN A 17 -10.72 12.22 10.05
C ASN A 17 -9.53 11.26 9.86
N ALA A 18 -8.33 11.73 10.21
CA ALA A 18 -7.09 10.98 10.01
C ALA A 18 -7.08 9.65 10.76
N GLN A 19 -7.63 9.61 11.97
CA GLN A 19 -7.67 8.41 12.79
C GLN A 19 -8.46 7.29 12.12
N ARG A 20 -9.67 7.59 11.63
CA ARG A 20 -10.51 6.58 10.97
C ARG A 20 -9.84 6.00 9.73
N ILE A 21 -9.14 6.83 8.96
CA ILE A 21 -8.40 6.40 7.76
C ILE A 21 -7.23 5.49 8.15
N LEU A 22 -6.45 5.85 9.18
CA LEU A 22 -5.35 5.03 9.65
C LEU A 22 -5.83 3.67 10.19
N GLU A 23 -6.95 3.65 10.91
CA GLU A 23 -7.57 2.39 11.37
C GLU A 23 -8.00 1.50 10.19
N ASP A 24 -8.60 2.06 9.16
CA ASP A 24 -8.99 1.30 7.96
C ASP A 24 -7.75 0.76 7.22
N LEU A 25 -6.67 1.55 7.15
CA LEU A 25 -5.40 1.12 6.55
C LEU A 25 -4.72 0.01 7.36
N ASP A 26 -4.68 0.13 8.69
CA ASP A 26 -4.06 -0.89 9.56
C ASP A 26 -4.79 -2.24 9.47
N ASN A 27 -6.11 -2.21 9.23
CA ASN A 27 -6.92 -3.41 9.04
C ASN A 27 -6.80 -4.05 7.64
N ALA A 28 -6.24 -3.34 6.66
CA ALA A 28 -6.15 -3.77 5.26
C ALA A 28 -4.75 -4.30 4.88
N GLN A 29 -4.17 -5.18 5.68
CA GLN A 29 -2.80 -5.70 5.46
C GLN A 29 -2.66 -6.47 4.13
N GLU A 30 -3.75 -7.00 3.59
CA GLU A 30 -3.78 -7.76 2.33
C GLU A 30 -3.25 -6.97 1.13
N VAL A 31 -3.31 -5.63 1.17
CA VAL A 31 -2.79 -4.78 0.09
C VAL A 31 -1.28 -4.91 -0.08
N LEU A 32 -0.57 -5.34 0.96
CA LEU A 32 0.88 -5.58 0.92
C LEU A 32 1.27 -6.89 0.24
N ALA A 33 0.30 -7.72 -0.17
CA ALA A 33 0.60 -8.91 -0.97
C ALA A 33 1.25 -8.56 -2.32
N GLU A 34 0.79 -7.50 -2.98
CA GLU A 34 1.31 -7.10 -4.30
C GLU A 34 2.79 -6.68 -4.25
N PRO A 35 3.26 -5.77 -3.37
CA PRO A 35 4.67 -5.39 -3.35
C PRO A 35 5.59 -6.57 -3.03
N ILE A 36 5.14 -7.51 -2.18
CA ILE A 36 5.88 -8.74 -1.88
C ILE A 36 6.00 -9.60 -3.16
N GLN A 37 4.90 -9.83 -3.88
CA GLN A 37 4.93 -10.57 -5.16
C GLN A 37 5.84 -9.90 -6.18
N THR A 38 5.82 -8.58 -6.25
CA THR A 38 6.64 -7.80 -7.18
C THR A 38 8.13 -7.94 -6.86
N VAL A 39 8.52 -7.92 -5.58
CA VAL A 39 9.91 -8.21 -5.17
C VAL A 39 10.29 -9.66 -5.47
N MET A 40 9.41 -10.62 -5.19
CA MET A 40 9.65 -12.02 -5.53
C MET A 40 9.89 -12.22 -7.03
N ARG A 41 9.08 -11.59 -7.88
CA ARG A 41 9.27 -11.60 -9.35
C ARG A 41 10.59 -10.97 -9.76
N ARG A 42 10.97 -9.84 -9.15
CA ARG A 42 12.25 -9.16 -9.41
C ARG A 42 13.47 -10.08 -9.17
N TYR A 43 13.38 -10.97 -8.18
CA TYR A 43 14.43 -11.92 -7.84
C TYR A 43 14.20 -13.34 -8.40
N ASN A 44 13.32 -13.50 -9.39
CA ASN A 44 13.01 -14.78 -10.04
C ASN A 44 12.54 -15.89 -9.08
N ILE A 45 11.91 -15.55 -7.96
CA ILE A 45 11.29 -16.53 -7.07
C ILE A 45 10.04 -17.10 -7.77
N GLU A 46 9.98 -18.42 -7.88
CA GLU A 46 8.87 -19.11 -8.54
C GLU A 46 7.56 -18.99 -7.77
N LYS A 47 6.45 -18.98 -8.50
CA LYS A 47 5.06 -19.02 -7.97
C LYS A 47 4.78 -18.01 -6.83
N PRO A 48 5.06 -16.70 -7.01
CA PRO A 48 4.86 -15.70 -5.94
C PRO A 48 3.43 -15.62 -5.42
N TYR A 49 2.47 -15.72 -6.34
CA TYR A 49 1.05 -15.65 -6.00
C TYR A 49 0.61 -16.84 -5.15
N GLU A 50 1.02 -18.06 -5.53
CA GLU A 50 0.65 -19.28 -4.82
C GLU A 50 1.27 -19.35 -3.43
N LYS A 51 2.52 -18.90 -3.27
CA LYS A 51 3.20 -18.82 -1.96
C LYS A 51 2.45 -17.89 -0.99
N LEU A 52 2.04 -16.71 -1.46
CA LEU A 52 1.24 -15.79 -0.64
C LEU A 52 -0.20 -16.27 -0.42
N LYS A 53 -0.81 -16.93 -1.40
CA LYS A 53 -2.14 -17.54 -1.24
C LYS A 53 -2.13 -18.65 -0.20
N ALA A 54 -1.02 -19.38 -0.07
CA ALA A 54 -0.86 -20.38 0.98
C ALA A 54 -0.79 -19.73 2.38
N LEU A 55 -0.14 -18.58 2.50
CA LEU A 55 -0.06 -17.80 3.76
C LEU A 55 -1.44 -17.35 4.26
N THR A 56 -2.32 -16.90 3.36
CA THR A 56 -3.63 -16.33 3.70
C THR A 56 -4.79 -17.34 3.60
N ARG A 57 -4.50 -18.64 3.47
CA ARG A 57 -5.54 -19.64 3.23
C ARG A 57 -6.45 -19.81 4.46
N GLY A 58 -7.65 -19.24 4.36
CA GLY A 58 -8.69 -19.37 5.39
C GLY A 58 -8.56 -18.39 6.56
N GLN A 59 -7.64 -17.42 6.48
CA GLN A 59 -7.42 -16.40 7.51
C GLN A 59 -7.10 -15.05 6.87
N ALA A 60 -7.47 -13.95 7.55
CA ALA A 60 -7.06 -12.62 7.14
C ALA A 60 -5.54 -12.47 7.27
N MET A 61 -4.92 -11.73 6.36
CA MET A 61 -3.50 -11.42 6.48
C MET A 61 -3.29 -10.48 7.67
N THR A 62 -2.35 -10.82 8.54
CA THR A 62 -1.95 -9.95 9.65
C THR A 62 -0.56 -9.39 9.40
N ARG A 63 -0.21 -8.35 10.16
CA ARG A 63 1.11 -7.75 10.13
C ARG A 63 2.20 -8.78 10.44
N ASP A 64 2.01 -9.57 11.49
CA ASP A 64 2.98 -10.57 11.93
C ASP A 64 3.18 -11.67 10.89
N MET A 65 2.09 -12.19 10.31
CA MET A 65 2.16 -13.20 9.23
C MET A 65 2.98 -12.71 8.04
N MET A 66 2.86 -11.43 7.69
CA MET A 66 3.59 -10.82 6.59
C MET A 66 5.08 -10.61 6.94
N VAL A 67 5.40 -10.16 8.15
CA VAL A 67 6.79 -10.05 8.63
C VAL A 67 7.47 -11.41 8.65
N ASP A 68 6.78 -12.42 9.17
CA ASP A 68 7.28 -13.80 9.23
C ASP A 68 7.52 -14.38 7.83
N PHE A 69 6.60 -14.11 6.89
CA PHE A 69 6.77 -14.53 5.50
C PHE A 69 7.99 -13.88 4.84
N VAL A 70 8.17 -12.56 5.02
CA VAL A 70 9.30 -11.81 4.45
C VAL A 70 10.64 -12.27 5.03
N ASN A 71 10.68 -12.68 6.29
CA ASN A 71 11.88 -13.20 6.95
C ASN A 71 12.06 -14.72 6.77
N GLY A 72 11.10 -15.40 6.15
CA GLY A 72 11.12 -16.84 5.95
C GLY A 72 11.96 -17.29 4.75
N ASN A 73 12.07 -18.60 4.61
CA ASN A 73 12.86 -19.26 3.56
C ASN A 73 12.40 -18.89 2.14
N GLU A 74 11.13 -18.48 1.98
CA GLU A 74 10.55 -18.10 0.69
C GLU A 74 11.22 -16.88 0.05
N LEU A 75 11.87 -16.03 0.86
CA LEU A 75 12.62 -14.85 0.42
C LEU A 75 14.12 -14.95 0.72
N GLU A 76 14.67 -16.13 0.99
CA GLU A 76 16.09 -16.31 1.32
C GLU A 76 17.03 -15.73 0.23
N GLY A 77 16.64 -15.90 -1.05
CA GLY A 77 17.36 -15.35 -2.21
C GLY A 77 17.20 -13.84 -2.43
N VAL A 78 16.37 -13.14 -1.65
CA VAL A 78 16.20 -11.68 -1.71
C VAL A 78 17.23 -11.01 -0.80
N PRO A 79 17.95 -9.95 -1.23
CA PRO A 79 18.87 -9.24 -0.36
C PRO A 79 18.23 -8.74 0.94
N ALA A 80 19.00 -8.76 2.04
CA ALA A 80 18.51 -8.38 3.37
C ALA A 80 17.91 -6.97 3.41
N ALA A 81 18.47 -6.02 2.65
CA ALA A 81 17.93 -4.65 2.56
C ALA A 81 16.52 -4.60 1.94
N ASP A 82 16.26 -5.42 0.91
CA ASP A 82 14.93 -5.48 0.30
C ASP A 82 13.92 -6.20 1.20
N ARG A 83 14.35 -7.24 1.94
CA ARG A 83 13.52 -7.88 2.97
C ARG A 83 13.20 -6.91 4.11
N ALA A 84 14.19 -6.16 4.60
CA ALA A 84 13.98 -5.15 5.65
C ALA A 84 12.97 -4.09 5.19
N ARG A 85 13.11 -3.61 3.94
CA ARG A 85 12.16 -2.65 3.36
C ARG A 85 10.74 -3.20 3.26
N LEU A 86 10.56 -4.45 2.85
CA LEU A 86 9.25 -5.10 2.86
C LEU A 86 8.71 -5.28 4.28
N ALA A 87 9.59 -5.67 5.21
CA ALA A 87 9.25 -5.85 6.60
C ALA A 87 8.91 -4.54 7.30
N GLU A 88 9.38 -3.37 6.86
CA GLU A 88 9.01 -2.05 7.41
C GLU A 88 7.75 -1.46 6.77
N MET A 89 7.31 -2.00 5.64
CA MET A 89 6.19 -1.48 4.87
C MET A 89 4.85 -1.67 5.60
N THR A 90 4.03 -0.62 5.55
CA THR A 90 2.64 -0.61 6.04
C THR A 90 1.69 -0.15 4.93
N PRO A 91 0.39 -0.48 4.99
CA PRO A 91 -0.58 0.04 4.03
C PRO A 91 -0.56 1.58 3.91
N ALA A 92 -0.33 2.30 5.02
CA ALA A 92 -0.22 3.75 5.03
C ALA A 92 1.04 4.30 4.33
N THR A 93 2.13 3.52 4.32
CA THR A 93 3.37 3.91 3.60
C THR A 93 3.38 3.43 2.16
N TYR A 94 2.56 2.44 1.80
CA TYR A 94 2.48 1.88 0.45
C TYR A 94 1.60 2.71 -0.48
N THR A 95 1.99 3.97 -0.71
CA THR A 95 1.24 4.95 -1.51
C THR A 95 1.91 5.30 -2.84
N GLY A 96 3.03 4.65 -3.17
CA GLY A 96 3.81 4.95 -4.38
C GLY A 96 4.25 6.42 -4.41
N ASN A 97 3.97 7.11 -5.52
CA ASN A 97 4.24 8.54 -5.70
C ASN A 97 2.99 9.42 -5.53
N ALA A 98 1.94 8.93 -4.86
CA ALA A 98 0.66 9.66 -4.73
C ALA A 98 0.82 11.07 -4.15
N ALA A 99 1.63 11.24 -3.10
CA ALA A 99 1.86 12.54 -2.47
C ALA A 99 2.59 13.53 -3.40
N GLU A 100 3.47 13.03 -4.25
CA GLU A 100 4.18 13.84 -5.25
C GLU A 100 3.21 14.30 -6.35
N GLN A 101 2.42 13.36 -6.90
CA GLN A 101 1.42 13.67 -7.92
C GLN A 101 0.36 14.67 -7.43
N ALA A 102 -0.09 14.53 -6.18
CA ALA A 102 -1.06 15.45 -5.58
C ALA A 102 -0.53 16.90 -5.52
N LYS A 103 0.76 17.08 -5.22
CA LYS A 103 1.41 18.40 -5.20
C LYS A 103 1.61 18.97 -6.60
N GLN A 104 1.87 18.12 -7.59
CA GLN A 104 2.13 18.51 -8.98
C GLN A 104 0.86 18.71 -9.83
N VAL A 105 -0.34 18.54 -9.26
CA VAL A 105 -1.59 18.54 -10.02
C VAL A 105 -1.80 19.83 -10.84
N ALA A 106 -1.44 20.99 -10.30
CA ALA A 106 -1.57 22.27 -11.00
C ALA A 106 -0.63 22.34 -12.23
N ASP A 107 0.61 21.89 -12.07
CA ASP A 107 1.59 21.84 -13.16
C ASP A 107 1.17 20.86 -14.24
N LEU A 108 0.59 19.72 -13.87
CA LEU A 108 0.07 18.73 -14.81
C LEU A 108 -1.11 19.27 -15.62
N ILE A 109 -2.05 19.96 -14.97
CA ILE A 109 -3.21 20.58 -15.65
C ILE A 109 -2.75 21.68 -16.61
N SER A 110 -1.72 22.46 -16.26
CA SER A 110 -1.22 23.56 -17.11
C SER A 110 -0.59 23.12 -18.44
N LYS A 111 -0.23 21.83 -18.57
CA LYS A 111 0.42 21.25 -19.75
C LYS A 111 -0.58 20.62 -20.74
N ILE A 112 -1.86 20.58 -20.40
CA ILE A 112 -2.97 20.09 -21.23
C ILE A 112 -3.59 21.28 -21.95
#